data_AF-A0A4D6XGT3-F1
#
_entry.id   AF-A0A4D6XGT3-F1
#
_cell.length_a   1.000
_cell.length_b   1.000
_cell.length_c   1.000
_cell.angle_alpha   90.00
_cell.angle_beta   90.00
_cell.angle_gamma   90.00
#
_symmetry.space_group_name_H-M   'P 1'
#
loop_
_entity.id
_entity.type
_entity.pdbx_description
1 polymer ?
#
loop_
_entity_poly.entity_id
_entity_poly.type
_entity_poly.pdbx_seq_one_letter_code
_entity_poly.pdbx_strand_id
1 'polypeptide(L)'
;MATKSTPLYGRITSAQVLEVLKYSSGSDLKTQQAQLTATCNQLEQLSTPSIGLSELLDMEDRDLLKRAAVLLRDLNRHVERAKEVRVELEKREDKARKAYLVAISGLIAKRFPSVTDETPGRAEQLLEIMELHLALFDCNYLEDYYEGAFVAIRAGF
;
A
#
# COMPACT_ATOMS: atom_id res chain seq x y z
N MET A 1 -44.40 -8.22 6.69
CA MET A 1 -43.85 -6.92 7.16
C MET A 1 -42.46 -6.76 6.55
N ALA A 2 -42.31 -5.90 5.53
CA ALA A 2 -41.04 -5.69 4.86
C ALA A 2 -40.10 -4.86 5.76
N THR A 3 -39.04 -5.49 6.28
CA THR A 3 -37.96 -4.77 6.96
C THR A 3 -37.29 -3.84 5.94
N LYS A 4 -37.53 -2.54 6.08
CA LYS A 4 -36.83 -1.50 5.30
C LYS A 4 -35.33 -1.70 5.48
N SER A 5 -34.66 -2.17 4.42
CA SER A 5 -33.20 -2.22 4.34
C SER A 5 -32.69 -0.81 4.60
N THR A 6 -32.05 -0.60 5.75
CA THR A 6 -31.45 0.68 6.10
C THR A 6 -30.21 0.83 5.21
N PRO A 7 -30.09 1.90 4.39
CA PRO A 7 -28.95 2.06 3.50
C PRO A 7 -27.64 2.09 4.30
N LEU A 8 -26.62 1.38 3.81
CA LEU A 8 -25.29 1.29 4.44
C LEU A 8 -24.62 2.65 4.61
N TYR A 9 -25.03 3.64 3.81
CA TYR A 9 -24.52 5.01 3.77
C TYR A 9 -24.48 5.72 5.15
N GLY A 10 -25.27 5.27 6.13
CA GLY A 10 -25.27 5.80 7.50
C GLY A 10 -24.65 4.90 8.57
N ARG A 11 -24.35 3.63 8.27
CA ARG A 11 -23.88 2.63 9.26
C ARG A 11 -22.38 2.37 9.19
N ILE A 12 -21.80 2.41 7.99
CA ILE A 12 -20.38 2.20 7.76
C ILE A 12 -19.83 3.44 7.06
N THR A 13 -19.01 4.19 7.78
CA THR A 13 -18.33 5.36 7.22
C THR A 13 -17.01 4.96 6.56
N SER A 14 -16.58 5.72 5.55
CA SER A 14 -15.24 5.54 4.95
C SER A 14 -14.12 5.62 5.99
N ALA A 15 -14.31 6.39 7.06
CA ALA A 15 -13.36 6.47 8.17
C ALA A 15 -13.25 5.14 8.95
N GLN A 16 -14.38 4.48 9.24
CA GLN A 16 -14.38 3.16 9.89
C GLN A 16 -13.77 2.08 8.98
N VAL A 17 -14.02 2.14 7.67
CA VAL A 17 -13.39 1.24 6.70
C VAL A 17 -11.87 1.46 6.71
N LEU A 18 -11.40 2.71 6.71
CA LEU A 18 -9.99 3.06 6.84
C LEU A 18 -9.37 2.63 8.17
N GLU A 19 -10.11 2.68 9.28
CA GLU A 19 -9.68 2.25 10.60
C GLU A 19 -9.44 0.73 10.65
N VAL A 20 -10.37 -0.06 10.09
CA VAL A 20 -10.24 -1.52 9.99
C VAL A 20 -9.14 -1.90 9.00
N LEU A 21 -8.98 -1.12 7.93
CA LEU A 21 -8.00 -1.31 6.87
C LEU A 21 -6.69 -0.54 7.13
N LYS A 22 -6.45 -0.16 8.39
CA LYS A 22 -5.28 0.64 8.77
C LYS A 22 -3.96 -0.09 8.49
N TYR A 23 -3.97 -1.43 8.51
CA TYR A 23 -2.81 -2.28 8.25
C TYR A 23 -2.76 -2.85 6.83
N SER A 24 -3.79 -2.63 6.00
CA SER A 24 -3.79 -3.11 4.61
C SER A 24 -3.07 -2.11 3.71
N SER A 25 -2.23 -2.64 2.83
CA SER A 25 -1.54 -1.85 1.80
C SER A 25 -2.49 -1.40 0.69
N GLY A 26 -2.09 -0.40 -0.11
CA GLY A 26 -2.82 -0.01 -1.32
C GLY A 26 -3.09 -1.18 -2.29
N SER A 27 -2.20 -2.18 -2.34
CA SER A 27 -2.39 -3.42 -3.11
C SER A 27 -3.45 -4.35 -2.53
N ASP A 28 -3.54 -4.47 -1.20
CA ASP A 28 -4.56 -5.30 -0.55
C ASP A 28 -5.95 -4.72 -0.79
N LEU A 29 -6.06 -3.40 -0.69
CA LEU A 29 -7.29 -2.67 -0.97
C LEU A 29 -7.74 -2.83 -2.43
N LYS A 30 -6.79 -2.85 -3.37
CA LYS A 30 -7.08 -3.11 -4.79
C LYS A 30 -7.63 -4.52 -5.01
N THR A 31 -7.06 -5.52 -4.33
CA THR A 31 -7.52 -6.91 -4.40
C THR A 31 -8.94 -7.05 -3.84
N GLN A 32 -9.20 -6.44 -2.68
CA GLN A 32 -10.54 -6.42 -2.06
C GLN A 32 -11.56 -5.71 -2.95
N GLN A 33 -11.20 -4.59 -3.58
CA GLN A 33 -12.06 -3.89 -4.53
C GLN A 33 -12.42 -4.77 -5.74
N ALA A 34 -11.45 -5.51 -6.29
CA ALA A 34 -11.67 -6.40 -7.42
C ALA A 34 -12.62 -7.55 -7.08
N GLN A 35 -12.47 -8.15 -5.89
CA GLN A 35 -13.37 -9.19 -5.40
C GLN A 35 -14.80 -8.67 -5.22
N LEU A 36 -14.97 -7.52 -4.55
CA LEU A 36 -16.29 -6.89 -4.37
C LEU A 36 -16.97 -6.58 -5.72
N THR A 37 -16.19 -6.09 -6.69
CA THR A 37 -16.70 -5.80 -8.04
C THR A 37 -17.15 -7.08 -8.76
N ALA A 38 -16.37 -8.16 -8.68
CA ALA A 38 -16.73 -9.44 -9.26
C ALA A 38 -18.01 -10.01 -8.64
N THR A 39 -18.15 -9.95 -7.31
CA THR A 39 -19.34 -10.41 -6.61
C THR A 39 -20.58 -9.57 -6.95
N CYS A 40 -20.46 -8.24 -7.07
CA CYS A 40 -21.54 -7.39 -7.56
C CYS A 40 -22.04 -7.84 -8.94
N ASN A 41 -21.13 -8.07 -9.88
CA ASN A 41 -21.49 -8.47 -11.23
C ASN A 41 -22.18 -9.85 -11.25
N GLN A 42 -21.72 -10.79 -10.43
CA GLN A 42 -22.35 -12.11 -10.28
C GLN A 42 -23.77 -12.01 -9.70
N LEU A 43 -23.98 -11.16 -8.69
CA LEU A 43 -25.31 -10.95 -8.11
C LEU A 43 -26.26 -10.26 -9.09
N GLU A 44 -25.78 -9.27 -9.86
CA GLU A 44 -26.57 -8.65 -10.92
C GLU A 44 -26.98 -9.66 -11.99
N GLN A 45 -26.07 -10.56 -12.39
CA GLN A 45 -26.36 -11.65 -13.34
C GLN A 45 -27.42 -12.63 -12.81
N LEU A 46 -27.31 -13.07 -11.56
CA LEU A 46 -28.28 -13.98 -10.92
C LEU A 46 -29.66 -13.32 -10.73
N SER A 47 -29.70 -12.00 -10.51
CA SER A 47 -30.94 -11.25 -10.32
C SER A 47 -31.65 -10.87 -11.63
N THR A 48 -30.92 -10.94 -12.75
CA THR A 48 -31.46 -10.67 -14.09
C THR A 48 -32.04 -11.97 -14.64
N PRO A 49 -33.24 -11.95 -15.23
CA PRO A 49 -33.80 -13.13 -15.86
C PRO A 49 -32.91 -13.54 -17.03
N SER A 50 -32.03 -14.50 -16.77
CA SER A 50 -31.08 -15.06 -17.73
C SER A 50 -31.10 -16.58 -17.57
N ILE A 51 -30.99 -17.29 -18.70
CA ILE A 51 -31.15 -18.74 -18.78
C ILE A 51 -30.24 -19.43 -17.75
N GLY A 52 -30.82 -20.12 -16.76
CA GLY A 52 -30.10 -20.75 -15.65
C GLY A 52 -30.82 -20.67 -14.30
N LEU A 53 -30.05 -20.68 -13.20
CA LEU A 53 -30.57 -20.69 -11.80
C LEU A 53 -31.53 -19.52 -11.49
N SER A 54 -31.50 -18.44 -12.27
CA SER A 54 -32.40 -17.30 -12.07
C SER A 54 -33.87 -17.66 -12.28
N GLU A 55 -34.18 -18.69 -13.09
CA GLU A 55 -35.56 -19.17 -13.32
C GLU A 55 -36.18 -19.85 -12.11
N LEU A 56 -35.35 -20.41 -11.22
CA LEU A 56 -35.77 -21.02 -9.96
C LEU A 56 -35.97 -20.00 -8.84
N LEU A 57 -35.59 -18.74 -9.07
CA LEU A 57 -35.71 -17.68 -8.08
C LEU A 57 -37.03 -16.95 -8.25
N ASP A 58 -37.76 -16.88 -7.15
CA ASP A 58 -39.01 -16.12 -7.03
C ASP A 58 -38.72 -14.62 -7.15
N MET A 59 -39.76 -13.83 -7.41
CA MET A 59 -39.62 -12.37 -7.50
C MET A 59 -39.01 -11.75 -6.24
N GLU A 60 -39.36 -12.27 -5.05
CA GLU A 60 -38.81 -11.78 -3.78
C GLU A 60 -37.31 -12.08 -3.64
N ASP A 61 -36.85 -13.26 -4.07
CA ASP A 61 -35.44 -13.64 -4.03
C ASP A 61 -34.59 -12.81 -5.00
N ARG A 62 -35.12 -12.53 -6.19
CA ARG A 62 -34.46 -11.63 -7.15
C ARG A 62 -34.35 -10.20 -6.62
N ASP A 63 -35.38 -9.72 -5.93
CA ASP A 63 -35.33 -8.40 -5.29
C ASP A 63 -34.36 -8.35 -4.11
N LEU A 64 -34.21 -9.45 -3.36
CA LEU A 64 -33.20 -9.58 -2.31
C LEU A 64 -31.79 -9.52 -2.90
N LEU A 65 -31.52 -10.24 -3.99
CA LEU A 65 -30.23 -10.21 -4.69
C LEU A 65 -29.89 -8.81 -5.22
N LYS A 66 -30.87 -8.09 -5.78
CA LYS A 66 -30.67 -6.69 -6.21
C LYS A 66 -30.31 -5.79 -5.04
N ARG A 67 -30.98 -5.94 -3.88
CA ARG A 67 -30.64 -5.18 -2.67
C ARG A 67 -29.24 -5.50 -2.17
N ALA A 68 -28.83 -6.78 -2.20
CA ALA A 68 -27.48 -7.20 -1.84
C ALA A 68 -26.42 -6.61 -2.77
N ALA A 69 -26.69 -6.58 -4.09
CA ALA A 69 -25.79 -5.96 -5.07
C ALA A 69 -25.62 -4.45 -4.83
N VAL A 70 -26.71 -3.73 -4.51
CA VAL A 70 -26.65 -2.30 -4.14
C VAL A 70 -25.80 -2.09 -2.88
N LEU A 71 -25.99 -2.92 -1.85
CA LEU A 71 -25.20 -2.84 -0.62
C LEU A 71 -23.71 -3.08 -0.86
N LEU A 72 -23.37 -4.07 -1.68
CA LEU A 72 -21.97 -4.34 -2.06
C LEU A 72 -21.38 -3.21 -2.90
N ARG A 73 -22.16 -2.58 -3.78
CA ARG A 73 -21.72 -1.41 -4.56
C ARG A 73 -21.40 -0.23 -3.65
N ASP A 74 -22.21 0.01 -2.63
CA ASP A 74 -21.95 1.05 -1.63
C ASP A 74 -20.68 0.74 -0.84
N LEU A 75 -20.49 -0.49 -0.37
CA LEU A 75 -19.27 -0.92 0.31
C LEU A 75 -18.04 -0.74 -0.60
N ASN A 76 -18.15 -1.12 -1.86
CA ASN A 76 -17.08 -0.98 -2.85
C ASN A 76 -16.66 0.49 -3.02
N ARG A 77 -17.62 1.42 -3.02
CA ARG A 77 -17.36 2.86 -3.06
C ARG A 77 -16.60 3.35 -1.81
N HIS A 78 -16.89 2.78 -0.64
CA HIS A 78 -16.15 3.11 0.57
C HIS A 78 -14.72 2.58 0.53
N VAL A 79 -14.52 1.36 0.03
CA VAL A 79 -13.18 0.75 -0.19
C VAL A 79 -12.38 1.55 -1.22
N GLU A 80 -13.02 2.02 -2.28
CA GLU A 80 -12.37 2.87 -3.29
C GLU A 80 -11.86 4.18 -2.70
N ARG A 81 -12.67 4.88 -1.92
CA ARG A 81 -12.23 6.09 -1.19
C ARG A 81 -11.10 5.79 -0.21
N ALA A 82 -11.18 4.65 0.49
CA ALA A 82 -10.13 4.24 1.43
C ALA A 82 -8.79 3.98 0.70
N LYS A 83 -8.86 3.32 -0.47
CA LYS A 83 -7.72 3.08 -1.35
C LYS A 83 -7.08 4.39 -1.83
N GLU A 84 -7.88 5.36 -2.28
CA GLU A 84 -7.36 6.67 -2.71
C GLU A 84 -6.59 7.36 -1.59
N VAL A 85 -7.17 7.40 -0.37
CA VAL A 85 -6.50 8.00 0.79
C VAL A 85 -5.20 7.26 1.12
N ARG A 86 -5.19 5.92 1.07
CA ARG A 86 -3.99 5.13 1.37
C ARG A 86 -2.88 5.32 0.35
N VAL A 87 -3.20 5.31 -0.94
CA VAL A 87 -2.21 5.58 -1.99
C VAL A 87 -1.58 6.96 -1.82
N GLU A 88 -2.35 7.97 -1.45
CA GLU A 88 -1.79 9.31 -1.20
C GLU A 88 -0.92 9.37 0.07
N LEU A 89 -1.24 8.61 1.11
CA LEU A 89 -0.40 8.49 2.30
C LEU A 89 0.92 7.77 1.98
N GLU A 90 0.87 6.64 1.28
CA GLU A 90 2.07 5.90 0.85
C GLU A 90 3.00 6.78 -0.01
N LYS A 91 2.45 7.54 -0.95
CA LYS A 91 3.24 8.51 -1.74
C LYS A 91 3.91 9.58 -0.88
N ARG A 92 3.23 10.08 0.16
CA ARG A 92 3.80 11.09 1.07
C ARG A 92 4.91 10.48 1.92
N GLU A 93 4.72 9.28 2.43
CA GLU A 93 5.72 8.53 3.19
C GLU A 93 6.95 8.23 2.34
N ASP A 94 6.77 7.77 1.10
CA ASP A 94 7.85 7.54 0.15
C ASP A 94 8.62 8.82 -0.18
N LYS A 95 7.91 9.94 -0.38
CA LYS A 95 8.55 11.24 -0.63
C LYS A 95 9.38 11.69 0.58
N ALA A 96 8.84 11.54 1.79
CA ALA A 96 9.55 11.87 3.01
C ALA A 96 10.79 10.99 3.19
N ARG A 97 10.66 9.68 2.95
CA ARG A 97 11.77 8.72 2.99
C ARG A 97 12.87 9.07 1.99
N LYS A 98 12.50 9.38 0.73
CA LYS A 98 13.47 9.81 -0.30
C LYS A 98 14.18 11.11 0.09
N ALA A 99 13.45 12.10 0.60
CA ALA A 99 14.05 13.36 1.05
C ALA A 99 15.03 13.14 2.21
N TYR A 100 14.66 12.28 3.16
CA TYR A 100 15.53 11.89 4.28
C TYR A 100 16.81 11.20 3.80
N LEU A 101 16.70 10.23 2.88
CA LEU A 101 17.86 9.53 2.31
C LEU A 101 18.78 10.49 1.53
N VAL A 102 18.23 11.43 0.77
CA VAL A 102 19.01 12.47 0.06
C VAL A 102 19.73 13.40 1.05
N ALA A 103 19.06 13.78 2.14
CA ALA A 103 19.68 14.61 3.17
C ALA A 103 20.84 13.87 3.86
N ILE A 104 20.65 12.59 4.22
CA ILE A 104 21.73 11.77 4.80
C ILE A 104 22.88 11.59 3.81
N SER A 105 22.60 11.23 2.55
CA SER A 105 23.66 11.01 1.57
C SER A 105 24.46 12.29 1.32
N GLY A 106 23.80 13.45 1.31
CA GLY A 106 24.47 14.75 1.24
C GLY A 106 25.35 15.05 2.46
N LEU A 107 24.88 14.72 3.68
CA LEU A 107 25.68 14.86 4.91
C LEU A 107 26.89 13.93 4.91
N ILE A 108 26.73 12.67 4.47
CA ILE A 108 27.82 11.70 4.33
C ILE A 108 28.82 12.20 3.30
N ALA A 109 28.39 12.62 2.11
CA ALA A 109 29.29 13.11 1.06
C ALA A 109 30.07 14.37 1.47
N LYS A 110 29.48 15.23 2.32
CA LYS A 110 30.18 16.40 2.90
C LYS A 110 31.22 16.00 3.94
N ARG A 111 30.94 14.98 4.76
CA ARG A 111 31.83 14.52 5.83
C ARG A 111 32.94 13.61 5.31
N PHE A 112 32.62 12.77 4.33
CA PHE A 112 33.47 11.79 3.68
C PHE A 112 33.42 12.04 2.16
N PRO A 113 34.23 12.97 1.65
CA PRO A 113 34.30 13.24 0.22
C PRO A 113 34.76 11.98 -0.54
N SER A 114 34.24 11.81 -1.76
CA SER A 114 34.57 10.65 -2.60
C SER A 114 36.07 10.64 -2.92
N VAL A 115 36.72 9.51 -2.65
CA VAL A 115 38.15 9.33 -2.91
C VAL A 115 38.33 8.92 -4.38
N THR A 116 38.84 9.83 -5.20
CA THR A 116 39.19 9.58 -6.61
C THR A 116 40.67 9.27 -6.78
N ASP A 117 41.07 8.75 -7.95
CA ASP A 117 42.48 8.45 -8.26
C ASP A 117 43.40 9.67 -8.16
N GLU A 118 42.87 10.88 -8.28
CA GLU A 118 43.61 12.15 -8.21
C GLU A 118 43.67 12.75 -6.79
N THR A 119 43.09 12.07 -5.79
CA THR A 119 43.01 12.60 -4.42
C THR A 119 44.38 12.52 -3.70
N PRO A 120 44.97 13.64 -3.28
CA PRO A 120 46.20 13.61 -2.49
C PRO A 120 45.94 13.00 -1.10
N GLY A 121 46.80 12.08 -0.65
CA GLY A 121 46.59 11.34 0.60
C GLY A 121 45.52 10.24 0.52
N ARG A 122 45.25 9.74 -0.70
CA ARG A 122 44.25 8.69 -0.96
C ARG A 122 44.44 7.44 -0.11
N ALA A 123 45.67 6.99 0.07
CA ALA A 123 45.95 5.76 0.81
C ALA A 123 45.53 5.91 2.27
N GLU A 124 45.87 7.04 2.89
CA GLU A 124 45.51 7.37 4.26
C GLU A 124 43.99 7.52 4.44
N GLN A 125 43.30 8.20 3.52
CA GLN A 125 41.85 8.33 3.56
C GLN A 125 41.12 6.99 3.38
N LEU A 126 41.60 6.12 2.50
CA LEU A 126 41.02 4.78 2.33
C LEU A 126 41.20 3.93 3.60
N LEU A 127 42.36 4.06 4.26
CA LEU A 127 42.63 3.39 5.53
C LEU A 127 41.68 3.86 6.63
N GLU A 128 41.49 5.17 6.79
CA GLU A 128 40.52 5.72 7.78
C GLU A 128 39.08 5.24 7.51
N ILE A 129 38.67 5.17 6.24
CA ILE A 129 37.34 4.65 5.86
C ILE A 129 37.22 3.15 6.17
N MET A 130 38.26 2.35 5.89
CA MET A 130 38.27 0.92 6.20
C MET A 130 38.27 0.65 7.70
N GLU A 131 39.05 1.41 8.48
CA GLU A 131 39.06 1.33 9.95
C GLU A 131 37.69 1.68 10.54
N LEU A 132 37.02 2.71 10.02
CA LEU A 132 35.66 3.06 10.44
C LEU A 132 34.66 1.92 10.13
N HIS A 133 34.75 1.30 8.96
CA HIS A 133 33.88 0.17 8.59
C HIS A 133 34.09 -1.03 9.52
N LEU A 134 35.35 -1.36 9.83
CA LEU A 134 35.69 -2.46 10.74
C LEU A 134 35.20 -2.17 12.17
N ALA A 135 35.38 -0.95 12.66
CA ALA A 135 34.88 -0.55 13.98
C ALA A 135 33.35 -0.63 14.07
N LEU A 136 32.63 -0.22 13.02
CA LEU A 136 31.17 -0.33 12.95
C LEU A 136 30.68 -1.78 12.86
N PHE A 137 31.45 -2.65 12.19
CA PHE A 137 31.22 -4.08 12.12
C PHE A 137 31.39 -4.73 13.51
N ASP A 138 32.50 -4.44 14.19
CA ASP A 138 32.80 -4.96 15.53
C ASP A 138 31.79 -4.49 16.60
N CYS A 139 31.17 -3.32 16.39
CA CYS A 139 30.10 -2.81 17.26
C CYS A 139 28.72 -3.42 16.99
N ASN A 140 28.61 -4.41 16.10
CA ASN A 140 27.35 -5.04 15.68
C ASN A 140 26.32 -4.05 15.09
N TYR A 141 26.76 -2.84 14.72
CA TYR A 141 25.89 -1.79 14.19
C TYR A 141 25.47 -2.05 12.73
N LEU A 142 26.12 -3.02 12.07
CA LEU A 142 25.91 -3.37 10.67
C LEU A 142 24.97 -4.56 10.45
N GLU A 143 24.52 -5.28 11.49
CA GLU A 143 23.51 -6.35 11.29
C GLU A 143 22.20 -5.77 10.75
N ASP A 144 21.76 -4.60 11.23
CA ASP A 144 20.59 -3.87 10.70
C ASP A 144 20.87 -3.16 9.35
N TYR A 145 22.14 -2.98 8.97
CA TYR A 145 22.53 -2.22 7.77
C TYR A 145 22.35 -3.01 6.47
N TYR A 146 22.39 -4.34 6.53
CA TYR A 146 22.23 -5.23 5.37
C TYR A 146 20.78 -5.68 5.11
N GLU A 147 19.83 -5.42 6.02
CA GLU A 147 18.43 -5.88 5.87
C GLU A 147 17.55 -5.02 4.94
N GLY A 148 18.07 -3.96 4.28
CA GLY A 148 17.34 -3.38 3.14
C GLY A 148 17.55 -1.92 2.76
N ALA A 149 18.49 -1.19 3.38
CA ALA A 149 18.63 0.26 3.13
C ALA A 149 19.37 0.63 1.83
N PHE A 150 20.09 -0.28 1.16
CA PHE A 150 21.00 0.05 0.05
C PHE A 150 20.57 -0.35 -1.36
N VAL A 151 19.35 -0.87 -1.57
CA VAL A 151 18.87 -1.20 -2.93
C VAL A 151 18.66 0.06 -3.80
N ALA A 152 18.57 1.25 -3.21
CA ALA A 152 18.32 2.49 -3.94
C ALA A 152 19.56 3.15 -4.58
N ILE A 153 20.79 2.82 -4.14
CA ILE A 153 22.00 3.52 -4.63
C ILE A 153 22.62 2.84 -5.86
N ARG A 154 22.26 1.58 -6.15
CA ARG A 154 22.80 0.84 -7.31
C ARG A 154 22.05 1.08 -8.63
N ALA A 155 21.01 1.91 -8.64
CA ALA A 155 20.22 2.23 -9.83
C ALA A 155 20.56 3.59 -10.46
N GLY A 156 21.65 4.23 -10.05
CA GLY A 156 22.03 5.58 -10.48
C GLY A 156 23.53 5.80 -10.60
N PHE A 157 24.22 4.87 -11.26
CA PHE A 157 25.51 5.08 -11.92
C PHE A 157 25.49 4.36 -13.27
#